data_AF-A0A3S1UD72-F1
#
_entry.id   AF-A0A3S1UD72-F1
#
_cell.length_a   1.000
_cell.length_b   1.000
_cell.length_c   1.000
_cell.angle_alpha   90.00
_cell.angle_beta   90.00
_cell.angle_gamma   90.00
#
_symmetry.space_group_name_H-M   'P 1'
#
loop_
_entity.id
_entity.type
_entity.pdbx_description
1 polymer ?
#
loop_
_entity_poly.entity_id
_entity_poly.type
_entity_poly.pdbx_seq_one_letter_code
_entity_poly.pdbx_strand_id
1 'polypeptide(L)'
;VYVMNGMQTELHLQADREGSFFGQSAHFSGDGFSDMNFSVSAVSADAFTRWTSSLRGGGGVLNANAYRELARQSTNVPPSTFGHVQPGLFDAVAQQILPPGPGPAESAAGGEPQVSPKALPAAAPPTGHHPQAEGAE
;
A
#
# COMPACT_ATOMS: atom_id res chain seq x y z
N VAL A 1 13.28 -4.02 -9.29
CA VAL A 1 13.06 -5.47 -9.29
C VAL A 1 11.56 -5.74 -9.39
N TYR A 2 11.13 -6.83 -10.03
CA TYR A 2 9.72 -7.22 -10.09
C TYR A 2 9.42 -8.30 -9.05
N VAL A 3 8.18 -8.36 -8.54
CA VAL A 3 7.78 -9.30 -7.49
C VAL A 3 6.62 -10.16 -7.98
N MET A 4 6.66 -11.46 -7.67
CA MET A 4 5.63 -12.43 -8.02
C MET A 4 5.35 -13.32 -6.81
N ASN A 5 4.08 -13.68 -6.60
CA ASN A 5 3.70 -14.62 -5.56
C ASN A 5 4.34 -16.00 -5.82
N GLY A 6 4.87 -16.66 -4.79
CA GLY A 6 5.54 -17.96 -4.91
C GLY A 6 6.99 -17.90 -5.39
N MET A 7 7.56 -16.71 -5.61
CA MET A 7 8.91 -16.54 -6.13
C MET A 7 9.74 -15.63 -5.23
N GLN A 8 11.04 -15.91 -5.14
CA GLN A 8 12.03 -15.05 -4.50
C GLN A 8 12.84 -14.31 -5.56
N THR A 9 13.01 -13.02 -5.38
CA THR A 9 13.85 -12.17 -6.23
C THR A 9 14.84 -11.41 -5.36
N GLU A 10 16.09 -11.30 -5.81
CA GLU A 10 17.15 -10.61 -5.09
C GLU A 10 17.45 -9.24 -5.69
N LEU A 11 17.81 -8.28 -4.84
CA LEU A 11 18.16 -6.92 -5.23
C LEU A 11 19.33 -6.44 -4.36
N HIS A 12 20.37 -5.93 -5.00
CA HIS A 12 21.52 -5.30 -4.34
C HIS A 12 21.43 -3.79 -4.51
N LEU A 13 21.59 -3.04 -3.42
CA LEU A 13 21.53 -1.58 -3.40
C LEU A 13 22.60 -1.01 -2.47
N GLN A 14 23.04 0.21 -2.79
CA GLN A 14 23.91 1.04 -1.95
C GLN A 14 23.39 2.48 -2.03
N ALA A 15 23.34 3.17 -0.90
CA ALA A 15 23.11 4.61 -0.87
C ALA A 15 24.45 5.32 -0.67
N ASP A 16 24.85 6.15 -1.64
CA ASP A 16 26.15 6.85 -1.58
C ASP A 16 26.16 8.01 -0.57
N ARG A 17 24.97 8.46 -0.15
CA ARG A 17 24.77 9.64 0.70
C ARG A 17 23.63 9.37 1.68
N GLU A 18 23.74 9.92 2.89
CA GLU A 18 22.62 9.98 3.84
C GLU A 18 21.47 10.83 3.26
N GLY A 19 20.24 10.44 3.57
CA GLY A 19 19.05 11.13 3.08
C GLY A 19 17.78 10.29 3.11
N SER A 20 16.69 10.89 2.65
CA SER A 20 15.41 10.20 2.44
C SER A 20 15.19 10.00 0.94
N PHE A 21 14.86 8.78 0.56
CA PHE A 21 14.62 8.37 -0.82
C PHE A 21 13.17 7.88 -0.95
N PHE A 22 12.50 8.33 -2.00
CA PHE A 22 11.13 7.91 -2.29
C PHE A 22 11.11 6.61 -3.09
N GLY A 23 10.31 5.65 -2.64
CA GLY A 23 10.02 4.39 -3.31
C GLY A 23 8.54 4.26 -3.61
N GLN A 24 8.20 3.66 -4.74
CA GLN A 24 6.82 3.39 -5.12
C GLN A 24 6.71 2.09 -5.91
N SER A 25 5.50 1.55 -5.94
CA SER A 25 5.17 0.46 -6.85
C SER A 25 5.14 0.98 -8.29
N ALA A 26 5.80 0.24 -9.20
CA ALA A 26 5.86 0.61 -10.61
C ALA A 26 4.79 -0.09 -11.47
N HIS A 27 4.24 -1.21 -11.00
CA HIS A 27 3.30 -2.03 -11.76
C HIS A 27 1.93 -2.06 -11.08
N PHE A 28 0.89 -1.75 -11.86
CA PHE A 28 -0.49 -1.69 -11.40
C PHE A 28 -0.91 -3.00 -10.72
N SER A 29 -1.47 -2.89 -9.51
CA SER A 29 -1.82 -4.03 -8.65
C SER A 29 -3.26 -3.96 -8.11
N GLY A 30 -4.12 -3.10 -8.69
CA GLY A 30 -5.51 -2.91 -8.27
C GLY A 30 -5.73 -1.66 -7.41
N ASP A 31 -6.83 -1.65 -6.67
CA ASP A 31 -7.25 -0.54 -5.81
C ASP A 31 -6.17 -0.21 -4.76
N GLY A 32 -5.95 1.09 -4.55
CA GLY A 32 -4.90 1.58 -3.65
C GLY A 32 -3.50 1.63 -4.26
N PHE A 33 -3.29 1.16 -5.50
CA PHE A 33 -1.98 1.18 -6.17
C PHE A 33 -1.29 2.55 -6.16
N SER A 34 -2.03 3.64 -6.42
CA SER A 34 -1.49 5.00 -6.43
C SER A 34 -0.87 5.42 -5.09
N ASP A 35 -1.34 4.81 -4.00
CA ASP A 35 -0.89 5.09 -2.63
C ASP A 35 0.18 4.09 -2.15
N MET A 36 0.54 3.09 -2.96
CA MET A 36 1.58 2.10 -2.63
C MET A 36 2.99 2.69 -2.80
N ASN A 37 3.32 3.62 -1.91
CA ASN A 37 4.62 4.26 -1.81
C ASN A 37 5.21 4.13 -0.40
N PHE A 38 6.51 4.35 -0.29
CA PHE A 38 7.26 4.28 0.96
C PHE A 38 8.48 5.21 0.91
N SER A 39 9.00 5.55 2.09
CA SER A 39 10.25 6.31 2.21
C SER A 39 11.35 5.42 2.76
N VAL A 40 12.55 5.53 2.19
CA VAL A 40 13.76 4.85 2.63
C VAL A 40 14.70 5.88 3.24
N SER A 41 15.07 5.69 4.51
CA SER A 41 16.05 6.54 5.17
C SER A 41 17.43 5.89 5.13
N ALA A 42 18.36 6.49 4.38
CA ALA A 42 19.78 6.17 4.50
C ALA A 42 20.39 7.02 5.62
N VAL A 43 20.90 6.35 6.65
CA VAL A 43 21.40 6.98 7.87
C VAL A 43 22.78 6.43 8.22
N SER A 44 23.50 7.11 9.11
CA SER A 44 24.75 6.59 9.66
C SER A 44 24.58 5.25 10.36
N ALA A 45 25.66 4.46 10.42
CA ALA A 45 25.67 3.16 11.11
C ALA A 45 25.27 3.26 12.59
N ASP A 46 25.68 4.32 13.27
CA ASP A 46 25.30 4.58 14.66
C ASP A 46 23.79 4.84 14.80
N ALA A 47 23.22 5.67 13.92
CA ALA A 47 21.79 5.96 13.94
C ALA A 47 20.97 4.69 13.65
N PHE A 48 21.39 3.87 12.69
CA PHE A 48 20.77 2.58 12.40
C PHE A 48 20.83 1.63 13.60
N THR A 49 21.98 1.54 14.28
CA THR A 49 22.16 0.67 15.46
C THR A 49 21.26 1.11 16.61
N ARG A 50 21.15 2.42 16.87
CA ARG A 50 20.23 2.96 17.88
C ARG A 50 18.77 2.67 17.55
N TRP A 51 18.38 2.85 16.30
CA TRP A 51 17.01 2.58 15.83
C TRP A 51 16.65 1.09 15.96
N THR A 52 17.49 0.18 15.48
CA THR A 52 17.22 -1.26 15.61
C THR A 52 17.17 -1.72 17.07
N SER A 53 18.02 -1.15 17.94
CA SER A 53 18.03 -1.48 19.37
C SER A 53 16.76 -1.03 20.09
N SER A 54 16.18 0.12 19.73
CA SER A 54 14.94 0.60 20.35
C SER A 54 13.74 -0.29 20.03
N LEU A 55 13.72 -0.91 18.84
CA LEU A 55 12.62 -1.80 18.42
C LEU A 55 12.60 -3.12 19.20
N ARG A 56 13.77 -3.69 19.52
CA ARG A 56 13.86 -4.99 20.19
C ARG A 56 13.20 -5.00 21.58
N GLY A 57 13.13 -3.85 22.25
CA GLY A 57 12.56 -3.71 23.59
C GLY A 57 11.04 -3.52 23.65
N GLY A 58 10.35 -3.25 22.53
CA GLY A 58 8.93 -2.87 22.56
C GLY A 58 8.10 -3.10 21.30
N GLY A 59 8.69 -3.52 20.18
CA GLY A 59 7.99 -3.61 18.89
C GLY A 59 7.07 -4.82 18.69
N GLY A 60 6.86 -5.69 19.68
CA GLY A 60 6.09 -6.93 19.48
C GLY A 60 6.73 -7.92 18.49
N VAL A 61 5.96 -8.93 18.06
CA VAL A 61 6.43 -10.04 17.21
C VAL A 61 5.62 -10.13 15.92
N LEU A 62 6.30 -10.07 14.77
CA LEU A 62 5.73 -10.44 13.48
C LEU A 62 5.75 -11.97 13.34
N ASN A 63 4.60 -12.59 13.62
CA ASN A 63 4.36 -14.03 13.49
C ASN A 63 3.28 -14.31 12.42
N ALA A 64 2.96 -15.58 12.19
CA ALA A 64 1.97 -15.97 11.20
C ALA A 64 0.58 -15.32 11.41
N ASN A 65 0.14 -15.09 12.64
CA ASN A 65 -1.14 -14.44 12.92
C ASN A 65 -1.07 -12.93 12.61
N ALA A 66 -0.04 -12.24 13.10
CA ALA A 66 0.20 -10.83 12.81
C ALA A 66 0.34 -10.58 11.31
N TYR A 67 1.02 -11.47 10.58
CA TYR A 67 1.12 -11.43 9.13
C TYR A 67 -0.24 -11.55 8.44
N ARG A 68 -1.12 -12.45 8.91
CA ARG A 68 -2.48 -12.57 8.34
C ARG A 68 -3.29 -11.30 8.53
N GLU A 69 -3.19 -10.62 9.67
CA GLU A 69 -3.86 -9.34 9.86
C GLU A 69 -3.29 -8.25 8.95
N LEU A 70 -1.96 -8.18 8.79
CA LEU A 70 -1.32 -7.26 7.85
C LEU A 70 -1.68 -7.53 6.39
N ALA A 71 -1.88 -8.79 6.02
CA ALA A 71 -2.19 -9.21 4.66
C ALA A 71 -3.66 -8.97 4.26
N ARG A 72 -4.51 -8.48 5.17
CA ARG A 72 -5.88 -8.08 4.83
C ARG A 72 -5.87 -6.86 3.92
N GLN A 73 -6.80 -6.84 2.97
CA GLN A 73 -6.96 -5.73 2.04
C GLN A 73 -7.10 -4.41 2.79
N SER A 74 -6.23 -3.46 2.48
CA SER A 74 -6.15 -2.15 3.13
C SER A 74 -5.46 -1.15 2.20
N THR A 75 -5.65 0.15 2.48
CA THR A 75 -5.01 1.25 1.74
C THR A 75 -4.52 2.30 2.74
N ASN A 76 -3.45 3.03 2.39
CA ASN A 76 -2.87 4.09 3.22
C ASN A 76 -2.57 3.69 4.68
N VAL A 77 -2.06 2.47 4.88
CA VAL A 77 -1.71 1.97 6.21
C VAL A 77 -0.49 2.74 6.75
N PRO A 78 -0.55 3.29 7.98
CA PRO A 78 0.57 4.01 8.56
C PRO A 78 1.77 3.08 8.83
N PRO A 79 3.00 3.59 8.75
CA PRO A 79 4.20 2.81 9.08
C PRO A 79 4.10 2.18 10.49
N SER A 80 4.40 0.89 10.56
CA SER A 80 4.38 0.11 11.80
C SER A 80 5.70 -0.64 11.95
N THR A 81 6.08 -0.98 13.19
CA THR A 81 7.36 -1.65 13.47
C THR A 81 7.15 -2.95 14.24
N PHE A 82 8.03 -3.92 13.98
CA PHE A 82 8.10 -5.17 14.72
C PHE A 82 9.52 -5.37 15.28
N GLY A 83 9.62 -5.69 16.57
CA GLY A 83 10.91 -5.87 17.24
C GLY A 83 11.53 -7.25 17.01
N HIS A 84 10.67 -8.24 16.74
CA HIS A 84 11.03 -9.63 16.51
C HIS A 84 10.24 -10.20 15.34
N VAL A 85 10.83 -11.16 14.63
CA VAL A 85 10.19 -11.87 13.52
C VAL A 85 10.27 -13.36 13.80
N GLN A 86 9.16 -14.08 13.59
CA GLN A 86 9.13 -15.54 13.72
C GLN A 86 10.12 -16.18 12.74
N PRO A 87 11.01 -17.09 13.19
CA PRO A 87 11.91 -17.81 12.30
C PRO A 87 11.16 -18.56 11.20
N GLY A 88 11.69 -18.52 9.97
CA GLY A 88 11.09 -19.18 8.81
C GLY A 88 9.81 -18.52 8.27
N LEU A 89 9.40 -17.36 8.80
CA LEU A 89 8.18 -16.69 8.32
C LEU A 89 8.27 -16.30 6.84
N PHE A 90 9.42 -15.79 6.39
CA PHE A 90 9.64 -15.45 4.99
C PHE A 90 9.45 -16.68 4.10
N ASP A 91 10.12 -17.80 4.42
CA ASP A 91 10.01 -19.04 3.66
C ASP A 91 8.58 -19.58 3.64
N ALA A 92 7.89 -19.50 4.79
CA ALA A 92 6.50 -19.92 4.88
C ALA A 92 5.57 -19.11 3.97
N VAL A 93 5.83 -17.81 3.79
CA VAL A 93 5.09 -16.94 2.86
C VAL A 93 5.51 -17.23 1.41
N ALA A 94 6.82 -17.24 1.13
CA ALA A 94 7.36 -17.42 -0.22
C ALA A 94 7.00 -18.78 -0.82
N GLN A 95 7.01 -19.85 -0.02
CA GLN A 95 6.66 -21.21 -0.42
C GLN A 95 5.16 -21.51 -0.27
N GLN A 96 4.34 -20.51 0.09
CA GLN A 96 2.88 -20.64 0.23
C GLN A 96 2.45 -21.71 1.27
N ILE A 97 3.30 -21.98 2.27
CA ILE A 97 2.93 -22.79 3.44
C ILE A 97 1.89 -22.03 4.26
N LEU A 98 2.07 -20.71 4.39
CA LEU A 98 0.99 -19.81 4.78
C LEU A 98 0.16 -19.51 3.53
N PRO A 99 -1.18 -19.63 3.60
CA PRO A 99 -2.03 -19.32 2.47
C PRO A 99 -1.86 -17.84 2.08
N PRO A 100 -1.97 -17.51 0.78
CA PRO A 100 -1.94 -16.12 0.35
C PRO A 100 -3.04 -15.31 1.03
N GLY A 101 -2.81 -14.01 1.17
CA GLY A 101 -3.84 -13.08 1.65
C GLY A 101 -5.12 -13.20 0.79
N PRO A 102 -6.29 -12.89 1.37
CA PRO A 102 -7.52 -12.88 0.60
C PRO A 102 -7.34 -11.97 -0.61
N GLY A 103 -7.75 -12.45 -1.79
CA GLY A 103 -7.83 -11.61 -2.98
C GLY A 103 -8.78 -10.43 -2.76
N PRO A 104 -8.88 -9.49 -3.72
CA PRO A 104 -9.85 -8.42 -3.66
C PRO A 104 -11.21 -8.99 -3.29
N ALA A 105 -11.84 -8.49 -2.23
CA ALA A 105 -13.18 -8.92 -1.90
C ALA A 105 -14.07 -8.66 -3.12
N GLU A 106 -14.75 -9.67 -3.63
CA GLU A 106 -15.77 -9.46 -4.65
C GLU A 106 -16.77 -8.47 -4.04
N SER A 107 -16.80 -7.23 -4.55
CA SER A 107 -17.83 -6.28 -4.18
C SER A 107 -19.16 -6.97 -4.41
N ALA A 108 -19.88 -7.26 -3.32
CA ALA A 108 -21.25 -7.75 -3.41
C ALA A 108 -22.01 -6.80 -4.34
N ALA A 109 -22.34 -7.29 -5.55
CA ALA A 109 -23.17 -6.63 -6.56
C ALA A 109 -23.07 -5.08 -6.61
N GLY A 110 -22.12 -4.53 -7.38
CA GLY A 110 -22.22 -3.16 -7.91
C GLY A 110 -21.61 -2.02 -7.09
N GLY A 111 -20.64 -2.29 -6.23
CA GLY A 111 -19.87 -1.22 -5.55
C GLY A 111 -18.94 -0.46 -6.50
N GLU A 112 -19.00 0.88 -6.46
CA GLU A 112 -18.13 1.77 -7.23
C GLU A 112 -16.63 1.48 -6.95
N PRO A 113 -15.76 1.52 -7.98
CA PRO A 113 -14.32 1.37 -7.78
C PRO A 113 -13.82 2.46 -6.82
N GLN A 114 -13.04 2.05 -5.81
CA GLN A 114 -12.50 2.94 -4.78
C GLN A 114 -11.31 3.73 -5.35
N VAL A 115 -11.62 4.68 -6.25
CA VAL A 115 -10.62 5.56 -6.87
C VAL A 115 -10.31 6.74 -5.94
N SER A 116 -9.01 6.94 -5.65
CA SER A 116 -8.50 8.12 -4.95
C SER A 116 -7.68 9.01 -5.88
N PRO A 117 -7.85 10.35 -5.85
CA PRO A 117 -8.80 11.08 -5.02
C PRO A 117 -10.24 10.85 -5.48
N LYS A 118 -11.18 10.78 -4.52
CA LYS A 118 -12.62 10.68 -4.83
C LYS A 118 -13.01 11.93 -5.63
N ALA A 119 -13.46 11.75 -6.86
CA ALA A 119 -13.88 12.87 -7.70
C ALA A 119 -14.93 13.70 -6.95
N LEU A 120 -14.68 15.01 -6.80
CA LEU A 120 -15.72 15.94 -6.37
C LEU A 120 -16.87 15.83 -7.38
N PRO A 121 -18.15 15.79 -6.96
CA PRO A 121 -19.26 15.73 -7.91
C PRO A 121 -19.15 16.91 -8.87
N ALA A 122 -19.16 16.61 -10.17
CA ALA A 122 -19.20 17.63 -11.21
C ALA A 122 -20.44 18.51 -10.97
N ALA A 123 -20.23 19.82 -10.90
CA ALA A 123 -21.32 20.77 -10.79
C ALA A 123 -22.31 20.56 -11.94
N ALA A 124 -23.61 20.46 -11.62
CA ALA A 124 -24.66 20.28 -12.60
C ALA A 124 -24.60 21.40 -13.67
N PRO A 125 -24.81 21.09 -14.96
CA PRO A 125 -24.83 22.11 -16.00
C PRO A 125 -25.97 23.11 -15.73
N PRO A 126 -25.77 24.41 -16.01
CA PRO A 126 -26.82 25.40 -15.80
C PRO A 126 -28.00 25.12 -16.73
N THR A 127 -29.19 24.99 -16.15
CA THR A 127 -30.46 24.84 -16.85
C THR A 127 -30.78 26.12 -17.61
N GLY A 128 -30.35 26.20 -18.87
CA GLY A 128 -30.74 27.27 -19.78
C GLY A 128 -32.24 27.20 -20.05
N HIS A 129 -33.00 28.14 -19.49
CA HIS A 129 -34.38 28.39 -19.90
C HIS A 129 -34.36 29.05 -21.27
N HIS A 130 -34.78 28.33 -22.30
CA HIS A 130 -35.22 28.92 -23.57
C HIS A 130 -36.62 29.52 -23.36
N PRO A 131 -36.85 30.84 -23.52
CA PRO A 131 -38.20 31.36 -23.64
C PRO A 131 -38.75 31.05 -25.03
N GLN A 132 -39.91 30.43 -25.03
CA GLN A 132 -40.75 30.10 -26.17
C GLN A 132 -41.34 31.40 -26.76
N ALA A 133 -41.05 31.68 -28.04
CA ALA A 133 -41.69 32.74 -28.78
C ALA A 133 -42.98 32.18 -29.42
N GLU A 134 -44.12 32.54 -28.83
CA GLU A 134 -45.46 32.34 -29.37
C GLU A 134 -45.87 33.62 -30.13
N GLY A 135 -46.42 33.47 -31.32
CA GLY A 135 -46.70 34.56 -32.25
C GLY A 135 -48.02 35.30 -32.00
N ALA A 136 -48.01 36.58 -32.38
CA ALA A 136 -49.11 37.43 -32.84
C ALA A 136 -48.39 38.53 -33.65
N GLU A 137 -48.70 38.86 -34.91
CA GLU A 137 -49.96 38.97 -35.65
C GLU A 137 -49.67 38.87 -37.16
#